data_AF-A0A7J5RPL6-F1
#
_entry.id   AF-A0A7J5RPL6-F1
#
_cell.length_a   1.000
_cell.length_b   1.000
_cell.length_c   1.000
_cell.angle_alpha   90.00
_cell.angle_beta   90.00
_cell.angle_gamma   90.00
#
_symmetry.space_group_name_H-M   'P 1'
#
loop_
_entity.id
_entity.type
_entity.pdbx_description
1 polymer ?
#
loop_
_entity_poly.entity_id
_entity_poly.type
_entity_poly.pdbx_seq_one_letter_code
_entity_poly.pdbx_strand_id
1 'polypeptide(L)'
;MKLIKQIIPIAIIITLMTSCASSRIVLSSNADVSKYKYVIFGSESSGDRELDDIIMAVQNQIAETNLKVLSTSNISKVLECSDSILTPNIHVTSEKWDGGHTYITVTFYDYNNNQRIAVVKSSGIGMTVSHDQNIALGAIRKKLDKLFKDN
;
A
#
# COMPACT_ATOMS: atom_id res chain seq x y z
N MET A 1 -42.10 -23.99 1.14
CA MET A 1 -42.14 -22.80 2.03
C MET A 1 -41.17 -22.84 3.22
N LYS A 2 -40.85 -24.02 3.81
CA LYS A 2 -39.88 -24.14 4.92
C LYS A 2 -38.42 -23.81 4.52
N LEU A 3 -37.95 -24.28 3.35
CA LEU A 3 -36.60 -23.96 2.85
C LEU A 3 -36.40 -22.45 2.65
N ILE A 4 -37.34 -21.76 1.98
CA ILE A 4 -37.25 -20.32 1.70
C ILE A 4 -37.17 -19.51 3.01
N LYS A 5 -37.91 -19.92 4.06
CA LYS A 5 -37.87 -19.28 5.39
C LYS A 5 -36.54 -19.49 6.13
N GLN A 6 -35.79 -20.56 5.84
CA GLN A 6 -34.46 -20.80 6.42
C GLN A 6 -33.33 -20.12 5.64
N ILE A 7 -33.49 -19.90 4.33
CA ILE A 7 -32.49 -19.23 3.49
C ILE A 7 -32.40 -17.72 3.80
N ILE A 8 -33.54 -17.08 4.13
CA ILE A 8 -33.60 -15.64 4.45
C ILE A 8 -32.68 -15.24 5.62
N PRO A 9 -32.71 -15.89 6.80
CA PRO A 9 -31.82 -15.53 7.91
C PRO A 9 -30.34 -15.83 7.61
N ILE A 10 -30.05 -16.89 6.84
CA ILE A 10 -28.68 -17.22 6.43
C ILE A 10 -28.12 -16.13 5.50
N ALA A 11 -28.90 -15.66 4.54
CA ALA A 11 -28.50 -14.56 3.67
C ALA A 11 -28.24 -13.26 4.45
N ILE A 12 -29.04 -12.96 5.48
CA ILE A 12 -28.85 -11.79 6.35
C ILE A 12 -27.56 -11.89 7.18
N ILE A 13 -27.24 -13.07 7.71
CA ILE A 13 -26.00 -13.31 8.46
C ILE A 13 -24.77 -13.17 7.55
N ILE A 14 -24.85 -13.63 6.30
CA ILE A 14 -23.77 -13.49 5.32
C ILE A 14 -23.54 -12.01 4.96
N THR A 15 -24.60 -11.20 4.88
CA THR A 15 -24.48 -9.74 4.65
C THR A 15 -23.90 -8.96 5.83
N LEU A 16 -23.84 -9.55 7.04
CA LEU A 16 -23.22 -8.93 8.21
C LEU A 16 -21.71 -9.21 8.31
N MET A 17 -21.20 -10.21 7.58
CA MET A 17 -19.76 -10.52 7.48
C MET A 17 -19.10 -9.84 6.26
N THR A 18 -19.54 -8.64 5.91
CA THR A 18 -18.97 -7.92 4.77
C THR A 18 -17.62 -7.32 5.14
N SER A 19 -16.57 -7.81 4.50
CA SER A 19 -15.29 -7.14 4.51
C SER A 19 -15.25 -6.01 3.48
N CYS A 20 -14.56 -4.92 3.80
CA CYS A 20 -14.57 -3.70 2.99
C CYS A 20 -13.14 -3.18 2.77
N ALA A 21 -12.89 -2.73 1.54
CA ALA A 21 -11.63 -2.12 1.15
C ALA A 21 -11.88 -0.67 0.69
N SER A 22 -11.02 0.24 1.10
CA SER A 22 -10.96 1.59 0.53
C SER A 22 -9.55 1.87 0.03
N SER A 23 -9.41 2.66 -1.03
CA SER A 23 -8.09 3.07 -1.51
C SER A 23 -8.15 4.30 -2.41
N ARG A 24 -7.10 5.12 -2.36
CA ARG A 24 -6.97 6.36 -3.15
C ARG A 24 -5.53 6.64 -3.53
N ILE A 25 -5.36 7.34 -4.65
CA ILE A 25 -4.10 7.94 -5.08
C ILE A 25 -4.30 9.45 -5.10
N VAL A 26 -3.33 10.20 -4.60
CA VAL A 26 -3.27 11.66 -4.69
C VAL A 26 -1.92 12.02 -5.30
N LEU A 27 -1.94 12.76 -6.40
CA LEU A 27 -0.72 13.26 -7.04
C LEU A 27 -0.47 14.70 -6.62
N SER A 28 0.79 15.10 -6.53
CA SER A 28 1.11 16.52 -6.41
C SER A 28 0.82 17.25 -7.72
N SER A 29 0.60 18.57 -7.61
CA SER A 29 0.34 19.42 -8.76
C SER A 29 1.50 19.34 -9.75
N ASN A 30 1.19 18.98 -11.00
CA ASN A 30 2.16 18.77 -12.09
C ASN A 30 3.12 17.59 -11.91
N ALA A 31 2.79 16.61 -11.05
CA ALA A 31 3.58 15.39 -10.94
C ALA A 31 3.55 14.60 -12.26
N ASP A 32 4.72 14.40 -12.86
CA ASP A 32 4.92 13.41 -13.91
C ASP A 32 5.52 12.14 -13.30
N VAL A 33 4.66 11.16 -13.04
CA VAL A 33 5.06 9.89 -12.42
C VAL A 33 5.88 9.03 -13.40
N SER A 34 5.68 9.20 -14.71
CA SER A 34 6.36 8.40 -15.76
C SER A 34 7.87 8.67 -15.84
N LYS A 35 8.31 9.84 -15.34
CA LYS A 35 9.73 10.19 -15.19
C LYS A 35 10.48 9.22 -14.28
N TYR A 36 9.81 8.66 -13.28
CA TYR A 36 10.44 7.85 -12.24
C TYR A 36 10.57 6.40 -12.68
N LYS A 37 11.79 5.88 -12.58
CA LYS A 37 12.16 4.52 -13.04
C LYS A 37 12.77 3.68 -11.93
N TYR A 38 13.14 4.32 -10.82
CA TYR A 38 13.92 3.73 -9.75
C TYR A 38 13.30 4.03 -8.40
N VAL A 39 13.55 3.15 -7.45
CA VAL A 39 13.14 3.32 -6.05
C VAL A 39 14.30 2.99 -5.13
N ILE A 40 14.47 3.80 -4.08
CA ILE A 40 15.38 3.53 -2.97
C ILE A 40 14.55 3.46 -1.70
N PHE A 41 14.55 2.32 -1.04
CA PHE A 41 13.89 2.16 0.25
C PHE A 41 14.75 2.75 1.39
N GLY A 42 14.10 3.47 2.29
CA GLY A 42 14.71 3.91 3.54
C GLY A 42 14.71 2.81 4.61
N SER A 43 15.24 3.14 5.79
CA SER A 43 15.21 2.27 6.98
C SER A 43 13.90 2.41 7.76
N GLU A 44 12.77 2.32 7.06
CA GLU A 44 11.49 2.68 7.63
C GLU A 44 10.99 1.63 8.61
N SER A 45 10.53 2.08 9.77
CA SER A 45 9.84 1.26 10.76
C SER A 45 8.56 1.99 11.16
N SER A 46 7.48 1.24 11.35
CA SER A 46 6.21 1.72 11.92
C SER A 46 6.38 2.21 13.36
N GLY A 47 7.50 1.87 14.02
CA GLY A 47 7.66 1.95 15.47
C GLY A 47 7.01 0.78 16.22
N ASP A 48 6.16 0.00 15.55
CA ASP A 48 5.55 -1.24 16.05
C ASP A 48 6.06 -2.43 15.23
N ARG A 49 6.97 -3.20 15.83
CA ARG A 49 7.64 -4.32 15.15
C ARG A 49 6.67 -5.42 14.72
N GLU A 50 5.45 -5.46 15.27
CA GLU A 50 4.38 -6.37 14.85
C GLU A 50 3.86 -6.04 13.43
N LEU A 51 4.18 -4.87 12.88
CA LEU A 51 3.78 -4.45 11.53
C LEU A 51 4.95 -4.39 10.54
N ASP A 52 6.16 -4.80 10.95
CA ASP A 52 7.34 -4.82 10.07
C ASP A 52 7.14 -5.77 8.88
N ASP A 53 6.39 -6.87 9.06
CA ASP A 53 6.03 -7.80 8.00
C ASP A 53 5.10 -7.16 6.95
N ILE A 54 4.14 -6.32 7.39
CA ILE A 54 3.26 -5.55 6.50
C ILE A 54 4.06 -4.49 5.74
N ILE A 55 5.01 -3.81 6.40
CA ILE A 55 5.92 -2.86 5.72
C ILE A 55 6.72 -3.59 4.65
N MET A 56 7.32 -4.74 4.97
CA MET A 56 8.08 -5.54 4.01
C MET A 56 7.20 -6.02 2.86
N ALA A 57 5.95 -6.41 3.12
CA ALA A 57 5.00 -6.77 2.08
C ALA A 57 4.71 -5.59 1.13
N VAL A 58 4.57 -4.37 1.65
CA VAL A 58 4.39 -3.17 0.82
C VAL A 58 5.64 -2.86 -0.01
N GLN A 59 6.84 -3.00 0.56
CA GLN A 59 8.09 -2.83 -0.19
C GLN A 59 8.20 -3.83 -1.35
N ASN A 60 7.85 -5.10 -1.09
CA ASN A 60 7.81 -6.13 -2.14
C ASN A 60 6.81 -5.79 -3.25
N GLN A 61 5.62 -5.29 -2.89
CA GLN A 61 4.63 -4.85 -3.89
C GLN A 61 5.12 -3.68 -4.74
N ILE A 62 5.89 -2.74 -4.16
CA ILE A 62 6.53 -1.66 -4.92
C ILE A 62 7.61 -2.24 -5.85
N ALA A 63 8.43 -3.17 -5.36
CA ALA A 63 9.47 -3.82 -6.16
C ALA A 63 8.92 -4.71 -7.28
N GLU A 64 7.67 -5.18 -7.17
CA GLU A 64 6.95 -5.91 -8.22
C GLU A 64 6.39 -5.00 -9.32
N THR A 65 6.48 -3.67 -9.20
CA THR A 65 6.11 -2.70 -10.26
C THR A 65 7.21 -2.54 -11.32
N ASN A 66 7.05 -1.59 -12.26
CA ASN A 66 8.10 -1.31 -13.23
C ASN A 66 9.27 -0.50 -12.64
N LEU A 67 9.19 -0.07 -11.38
CA LEU A 67 10.29 0.60 -10.68
C LEU A 67 11.42 -0.39 -10.37
N LYS A 68 12.65 -0.01 -10.70
CA LYS A 68 13.85 -0.78 -10.36
C LYS A 68 14.39 -0.39 -8.99
N VAL A 69 14.52 -1.37 -8.10
CA VAL A 69 15.10 -1.16 -6.77
C VAL A 69 16.61 -0.90 -6.90
N LEU A 70 17.08 0.20 -6.30
CA LEU A 70 18.49 0.54 -6.22
C LEU A 70 19.00 0.37 -4.79
N SER A 71 20.23 -0.13 -4.67
CA SER A 71 20.97 -0.12 -3.43
C SER A 71 21.64 1.23 -3.22
N THR A 72 21.52 1.79 -2.01
CA THR A 72 22.24 3.00 -1.59
C THR A 72 23.76 2.84 -1.62
N SER A 73 24.26 1.60 -1.59
CA SER A 73 25.70 1.33 -1.72
C SER A 73 26.27 1.58 -3.13
N ASN A 74 25.42 1.62 -4.17
CA ASN A 74 25.86 1.88 -5.54
C ASN A 74 25.79 3.38 -5.88
N ILE A 75 26.66 4.15 -5.24
CA ILE A 75 26.66 5.63 -5.30
C ILE A 75 26.72 6.16 -6.73
N SER A 76 27.55 5.57 -7.60
CA SER A 76 27.67 6.00 -9.01
C SER A 76 26.32 5.89 -9.73
N LYS A 77 25.63 4.76 -9.56
CA LYS A 77 24.33 4.55 -10.21
C LYS A 77 23.28 5.50 -9.65
N VAL A 78 23.25 5.71 -8.33
CA VAL A 78 22.34 6.65 -7.68
C VAL A 78 22.52 8.07 -8.23
N LEU A 79 23.77 8.54 -8.36
CA LEU A 79 24.06 9.86 -8.89
C LEU A 79 23.61 10.02 -10.35
N GLU A 80 23.92 9.02 -11.20
CA GLU A 80 23.54 9.01 -12.62
C GLU A 80 22.03 9.09 -12.88
N CYS A 81 21.22 8.48 -12.01
CA CYS A 81 19.77 8.39 -12.20
C CYS A 81 18.95 9.19 -11.20
N SER A 82 19.60 10.07 -10.44
CA SER A 82 19.04 10.80 -9.30
C SER A 82 17.71 11.52 -9.62
N ASP A 83 17.57 12.06 -10.83
CA ASP A 83 16.35 12.73 -11.31
C ASP A 83 15.13 11.80 -11.51
N SER A 84 15.34 10.48 -11.50
CA SER A 84 14.32 9.45 -11.75
C SER A 84 14.13 8.49 -10.58
N ILE A 85 14.60 8.85 -9.38
CA ILE A 85 14.49 8.03 -8.17
C ILE A 85 13.35 8.54 -7.28
N LEU A 86 12.54 7.60 -6.79
CA LEU A 86 11.61 7.82 -5.69
C LEU A 86 12.13 7.24 -4.37
N THR A 87 11.85 7.93 -3.27
CA THR A 87 12.01 7.44 -1.91
C THR A 87 10.63 7.31 -1.26
N PRO A 88 10.09 6.09 -1.10
CA PRO A 88 8.79 5.88 -0.50
C PRO A 88 8.88 5.98 1.02
N ASN A 89 7.84 6.57 1.61
CA ASN A 89 7.56 6.54 3.04
C ASN A 89 6.29 5.77 3.35
N ILE A 90 6.43 4.64 4.02
CA ILE A 90 5.42 3.64 4.31
C ILE A 90 5.05 3.77 5.79
N HIS A 91 3.78 4.05 6.02
CA HIS A 91 3.18 4.09 7.34
C HIS A 91 2.02 3.12 7.42
N VAL A 92 2.03 2.25 8.42
CA VAL A 92 1.00 1.25 8.68
C VAL A 92 0.46 1.46 10.08
N THR A 93 -0.86 1.45 10.20
CA THR A 93 -1.55 1.38 11.49
C THR A 93 -2.58 0.27 11.41
N SER A 94 -2.66 -0.54 12.47
CA SER A 94 -3.67 -1.58 12.58
C SER A 94 -4.22 -1.58 13.99
N GLU A 95 -5.54 -1.65 14.11
CA GLU A 95 -6.17 -1.92 15.38
C GLU A 95 -5.84 -3.37 15.81
N LYS A 96 -5.70 -3.58 17.12
CA LYS A 96 -5.22 -4.85 17.72
C LYS A 96 -6.36 -5.75 18.21
N TRP A 97 -7.57 -5.58 17.67
CA TRP A 97 -8.77 -6.33 18.04
C TRP A 97 -9.51 -6.79 16.79
N ASP A 98 -10.18 -7.94 16.87
CA ASP A 98 -10.88 -8.56 15.75
C ASP A 98 -12.14 -7.76 15.35
N GLY A 99 -12.26 -7.43 14.06
CA GLY A 99 -13.27 -6.49 13.57
C GLY A 99 -12.78 -5.04 13.49
N GLY A 100 -11.48 -4.82 13.70
CA GLY A 100 -10.83 -3.53 13.61
C GLY A 100 -10.52 -3.07 12.20
N HIS A 101 -9.58 -2.14 12.10
CA HIS A 101 -9.18 -1.49 10.85
C HIS A 101 -7.67 -1.51 10.66
N THR A 102 -7.23 -1.84 9.45
CA THR A 102 -5.85 -1.59 9.01
C THR A 102 -5.83 -0.45 7.99
N TYR A 103 -4.88 0.47 8.14
CA TYR A 103 -4.59 1.55 7.21
C TYR A 103 -3.13 1.48 6.76
N ILE A 104 -2.91 1.59 5.45
CA ILE A 104 -1.59 1.69 4.84
C ILE A 104 -1.52 3.01 4.08
N THR A 105 -0.47 3.78 4.32
CA THR A 105 -0.14 4.99 3.56
C THR A 105 1.27 4.88 3.01
N VAL A 106 1.43 5.08 1.71
CA VAL A 106 2.73 5.19 1.04
C VAL A 106 2.85 6.58 0.43
N THR A 107 3.83 7.36 0.87
CA THR A 107 4.13 8.68 0.32
C THR A 107 5.43 8.60 -0.48
N PHE A 108 5.37 8.83 -1.77
CA PHE A 108 6.54 8.86 -2.64
C PHE A 108 7.13 10.26 -2.71
N TYR A 109 8.42 10.37 -2.43
CA TYR A 109 9.18 11.61 -2.55
C TYR A 109 10.17 11.52 -3.72
N ASP A 110 10.40 12.64 -4.40
CA ASP A 110 11.51 12.78 -5.33
C ASP A 110 12.83 12.81 -4.55
N TYR A 111 13.78 12.00 -5.00
CA TYR A 111 15.06 11.84 -4.31
C TYR A 111 15.87 13.14 -4.19
N ASN A 112 15.84 14.00 -5.22
CA ASN A 112 16.72 15.17 -5.32
C ASN A 112 16.21 16.35 -4.50
N ASN A 113 14.90 16.60 -4.52
CA ASN A 113 14.32 17.79 -3.91
C ASN A 113 13.37 17.49 -2.74
N ASN A 114 13.17 16.22 -2.39
CA ASN A 114 12.28 15.75 -1.33
C ASN A 114 10.83 16.26 -1.49
N GLN A 115 10.41 16.56 -2.72
CA GLN A 115 9.04 16.92 -3.03
C GLN A 115 8.16 15.68 -2.97
N ARG A 116 6.99 15.78 -2.33
CA ARG A 116 5.97 14.74 -2.43
C ARG A 116 5.45 14.64 -3.86
N ILE A 117 5.55 13.47 -4.46
CA ILE A 117 5.10 13.18 -5.83
C ILE A 117 3.73 12.51 -5.80
N ALA A 118 3.57 11.49 -4.96
CA ALA A 118 2.32 10.77 -4.84
C ALA A 118 2.07 10.30 -3.40
N VAL A 119 0.80 10.25 -3.01
CA VAL A 119 0.35 9.59 -1.78
C VAL A 119 -0.66 8.53 -2.16
N VAL A 120 -0.35 7.28 -1.83
CA VAL A 120 -1.22 6.13 -2.04
C VAL A 120 -1.71 5.67 -0.68
N LYS A 121 -3.02 5.54 -0.52
CA LYS A 121 -3.63 5.07 0.73
C LYS A 121 -4.50 3.87 0.45
N SER A 122 -4.54 2.94 1.40
CA SER A 122 -5.54 1.90 1.48
C SER A 122 -6.01 1.68 2.91
N SER A 123 -7.18 1.08 3.03
CA SER A 123 -7.66 0.53 4.28
C SER A 123 -8.40 -0.78 4.04
N GLY A 124 -8.41 -1.63 5.07
CA GLY A 124 -9.13 -2.89 5.09
C GLY A 124 -9.89 -3.05 6.41
N ILE A 125 -11.11 -3.58 6.30
CA ILE A 125 -11.98 -3.98 7.42
C ILE A 125 -12.46 -5.38 7.11
N GLY A 126 -12.28 -6.28 8.05
CA GLY A 126 -12.58 -7.70 8.00
C GLY A 126 -12.92 -8.22 9.39
N MET A 127 -12.95 -9.53 9.54
CA MET A 127 -13.37 -10.16 10.80
C MET A 127 -12.24 -10.36 11.80
N THR A 128 -10.99 -10.32 11.34
CA THR A 128 -9.80 -10.52 12.16
C THR A 128 -8.72 -9.53 11.74
N VAL A 129 -7.79 -9.22 12.64
CA VAL A 129 -6.68 -8.30 12.34
C VAL A 129 -5.91 -8.71 11.08
N SER A 130 -5.61 -10.00 10.94
CA SER A 130 -4.92 -10.52 9.74
C SER A 130 -5.75 -10.39 8.46
N HIS A 131 -7.08 -10.45 8.57
CA HIS A 131 -7.98 -10.25 7.45
C HIS A 131 -7.96 -8.76 7.02
N ASP A 132 -8.01 -7.83 7.99
CA ASP A 132 -7.93 -6.38 7.76
C ASP A 132 -6.65 -6.02 7.00
N GLN A 133 -5.53 -6.55 7.48
CA GLN A 133 -4.20 -6.36 6.89
C GLN A 133 -4.15 -6.88 5.45
N ASN A 134 -4.65 -8.10 5.20
CA ASN A 134 -4.69 -8.70 3.87
C ASN A 134 -5.55 -7.88 2.89
N ILE A 135 -6.68 -7.34 3.35
CA ILE A 135 -7.51 -6.47 2.53
C ILE A 135 -6.79 -5.17 2.20
N ALA A 136 -6.20 -4.52 3.20
CA ALA A 136 -5.45 -3.28 3.01
C ALA A 136 -4.26 -3.49 2.04
N LEU A 137 -3.54 -4.61 2.17
CA LEU A 137 -2.45 -5.02 1.28
C LEU A 137 -2.93 -5.29 -0.15
N GLY A 138 -4.07 -5.98 -0.31
CA GLY A 138 -4.65 -6.21 -1.64
C GLY A 138 -5.09 -4.89 -2.31
N ALA A 139 -5.62 -3.96 -1.52
CA ALA A 139 -6.06 -2.66 -2.01
C ALA A 139 -4.89 -1.73 -2.36
N ILE A 140 -3.80 -1.70 -1.57
CA ILE A 140 -2.63 -0.89 -1.88
C ILE A 140 -1.90 -1.42 -3.13
N ARG A 141 -1.73 -2.74 -3.27
CA ARG A 141 -1.15 -3.37 -4.46
C ARG A 141 -1.79 -2.89 -5.75
N LYS A 142 -3.13 -2.93 -5.82
CA LYS A 142 -3.89 -2.47 -7.00
C LYS A 142 -3.62 -1.00 -7.35
N LYS A 143 -3.43 -0.14 -6.36
CA LYS A 143 -3.12 1.28 -6.58
C LYS A 143 -1.67 1.50 -6.99
N LEU A 144 -0.73 0.74 -6.42
CA LEU A 144 0.67 0.76 -6.84
C LEU A 144 0.82 0.28 -8.29
N ASP A 145 0.16 -0.81 -8.65
CA ASP A 145 0.13 -1.33 -10.03
C ASP A 145 -0.42 -0.26 -11.00
N LYS A 146 -1.57 0.34 -10.66
CA LYS A 146 -2.14 1.44 -11.47
C LYS A 146 -1.20 2.63 -11.61
N LEU A 147 -0.39 2.92 -10.58
CA LEU A 147 0.49 4.07 -10.56
C LEU A 147 1.81 3.84 -11.31
N PHE A 148 2.31 2.60 -11.37
CA PHE A 148 3.66 2.33 -11.86
C PHE A 148 3.78 1.19 -12.88
N LYS A 149 2.73 0.38 -13.11
CA LYS A 149 2.71 -0.66 -14.16
C LYS A 149 1.96 -0.24 -15.41
N ASP A 150 0.85 0.48 -15.22
CA ASP A 150 -0.04 0.89 -16.31
C ASP A 150 0.43 2.18 -17.03
N ASN A 151 1.54 2.77 -16.57
CA ASN A 151 2.15 3.99 -17.12
C ASN A 151 3.43 3.70 -17.91
#